data_AF-A0A2G8KQV3-F1
#
_entry.id   AF-A0A2G8KQV3-F1
#
_cell.length_a   1.000
_cell.length_b   1.000
_cell.length_c   1.000
_cell.angle_alpha   90.00
_cell.angle_beta   90.00
_cell.angle_gamma   90.00
#
_symmetry.space_group_name_H-M   'P 1'
#
loop_
_entity.id
_entity.type
_entity.pdbx_description
1 polymer ?
#
loop_
_entity_poly.entity_id
_entity_poly.type
_entity_poly.pdbx_seq_one_letter_code
_entity_poly.pdbx_strand_id
1 'polypeptide(L)'
;MEDFKQHYNTCALVSNSGQLLNSKASQEINEAECIIRMNHAPTFNYSEDVGNRTTIRVCSFQAIGNIKKGLYVGKEKSDYVFMWGMDNPKRRSWARLRLRKVANMFPNQRFFTLRNRGEHLAEAIYESETQIDRDKTNSWLSTGWFTMLLALEICDDLKVYGLVSEDYCRTHNKTKVPYHYYEEQKYDECQMYDQHESQFVQGHRYLTEKSVFHRFAVLFNVSFRHPEWNIQDYNYTKLYSPFLRKWNNKTEEKGR
;
A
#
# COMPACT_ATOMS: atom_id res chain seq x y z
N MET A 1 11.99 20.26 10.92
CA MET A 1 11.23 19.51 9.90
C MET A 1 9.78 19.88 10.11
N GLU A 2 9.18 20.50 9.10
CA GLU A 2 7.80 20.94 9.10
C GLU A 2 6.85 19.74 9.00
N ASP A 3 5.73 19.79 9.72
CA ASP A 3 4.70 18.76 9.64
C ASP A 3 3.93 18.90 8.32
N PHE A 4 3.49 17.79 7.75
CA PHE A 4 2.70 17.81 6.52
C PHE A 4 1.27 18.25 6.86
N LYS A 5 0.84 19.40 6.33
CA LYS A 5 -0.43 20.05 6.67
C LYS A 5 -1.42 20.11 5.50
N GLN A 6 -1.19 19.33 4.45
CA GLN A 6 -2.11 19.32 3.31
C GLN A 6 -3.30 18.42 3.60
N HIS A 7 -4.47 18.81 3.12
CA HIS A 7 -5.71 18.08 3.20
C HIS A 7 -6.44 18.24 1.87
N TYR A 8 -7.15 17.21 1.42
CA TYR A 8 -7.75 17.13 0.10
C TYR A 8 -9.18 16.62 0.18
N ASN A 9 -10.08 17.18 -0.64
CA ASN A 9 -11.47 16.73 -0.67
C ASN A 9 -11.57 15.37 -1.37
N THR A 10 -10.83 15.18 -2.46
CA THR A 10 -10.85 13.94 -3.26
C THR A 10 -9.46 13.39 -3.50
N CYS A 11 -9.32 12.10 -3.23
CA CYS A 11 -8.07 11.38 -3.39
C CYS A 11 -8.24 10.12 -4.23
N ALA A 12 -7.25 9.86 -5.08
CA ALA A 12 -7.08 8.59 -5.79
C ALA A 12 -5.80 7.89 -5.30
N LEU A 13 -5.94 6.78 -4.58
CA LEU A 13 -4.83 5.88 -4.25
C LEU A 13 -4.72 4.85 -5.36
N VAL A 14 -3.67 4.94 -6.17
CA VAL A 14 -3.41 3.99 -7.26
C VAL A 14 -2.43 2.93 -6.77
N SER A 15 -2.94 1.71 -6.61
CA SER A 15 -2.11 0.55 -6.24
C SER A 15 -1.18 0.13 -7.39
N ASN A 16 -0.25 -0.78 -7.10
CA ASN A 16 0.68 -1.29 -8.09
C ASN A 16 0.15 -2.52 -8.83
N SER A 17 -1.03 -3.06 -8.46
CA SER A 17 -1.55 -4.33 -8.98
C SER A 17 -1.72 -4.34 -10.50
N GLY A 18 -1.53 -5.52 -11.10
CA GLY A 18 -1.87 -5.77 -12.50
C GLY A 18 -3.37 -5.70 -12.80
N GLN A 19 -4.26 -5.62 -11.81
CA GLN A 19 -5.71 -5.42 -12.05
C GLN A 19 -6.01 -4.10 -12.80
N LEU A 20 -5.07 -3.16 -12.80
CA LEU A 20 -5.18 -1.91 -13.54
C LEU A 20 -4.99 -2.06 -15.04
N LEU A 21 -4.37 -3.14 -15.52
CA LEU A 21 -4.09 -3.33 -16.94
C LEU A 21 -5.40 -3.39 -17.75
N ASN A 22 -5.50 -2.54 -18.77
CA ASN A 22 -6.69 -2.33 -19.62
C ASN A 22 -7.93 -1.83 -18.87
N SER A 23 -7.79 -1.29 -17.66
CA SER A 23 -8.90 -0.71 -16.90
C SER A 23 -9.45 0.58 -17.51
N LYS A 24 -8.61 1.31 -18.27
CA LYS A 24 -8.92 2.64 -18.81
C LYS A 24 -9.36 3.66 -17.75
N ALA A 25 -8.93 3.48 -16.49
CA ALA A 25 -9.35 4.29 -15.35
C ALA A 25 -8.72 5.69 -15.31
N SER A 26 -7.88 6.06 -16.29
CA SER A 26 -7.12 7.31 -16.27
C SER A 26 -7.95 8.57 -16.12
N GLN A 27 -9.15 8.62 -16.72
CA GLN A 27 -10.02 9.79 -16.61
C GLN A 27 -10.45 10.00 -15.16
N GLU A 28 -11.03 8.96 -14.53
CA GLU A 28 -11.52 9.04 -13.14
C GLU A 28 -10.36 9.30 -12.16
N ILE A 29 -9.19 8.67 -12.35
CA ILE A 29 -8.01 8.89 -11.52
C ILE A 29 -7.55 10.35 -11.60
N ASN A 30 -7.52 10.93 -12.81
CA ASN A 30 -7.00 12.28 -13.02
C ASN A 30 -7.97 13.39 -12.59
N GLU A 31 -9.22 13.08 -12.25
CA GLU A 31 -10.19 14.03 -11.70
C GLU A 31 -9.92 14.36 -10.22
N ALA A 32 -9.21 13.48 -9.49
CA ALA A 32 -8.89 13.69 -8.08
C ALA A 32 -7.95 14.90 -7.86
N GLU A 33 -8.15 15.59 -6.72
CA GLU A 33 -7.26 16.66 -6.26
C GLU A 33 -5.87 16.09 -5.92
N CYS A 34 -5.85 14.95 -5.21
CA CYS A 34 -4.64 14.27 -4.80
C CYS A 34 -4.54 12.86 -5.38
N ILE A 35 -3.44 12.57 -6.08
CA ILE A 35 -3.17 11.22 -6.60
C ILE A 35 -1.96 10.65 -5.87
N ILE A 36 -2.19 9.56 -5.16
CA ILE A 36 -1.21 8.89 -4.31
C ILE A 36 -0.73 7.62 -5.02
N ARG A 37 0.58 7.48 -5.22
CA ARG A 37 1.21 6.30 -5.82
C ARG A 37 2.26 5.70 -4.89
N MET A 38 2.64 4.44 -5.15
CA MET A 38 3.59 3.73 -4.31
C MET A 38 4.90 3.40 -5.01
N ASN A 39 5.98 3.50 -4.25
CA ASN A 39 7.33 3.11 -4.64
C ASN A 39 7.71 3.69 -6.02
N HIS A 40 8.14 2.85 -6.95
CA HIS A 40 8.62 3.24 -8.27
C HIS A 40 7.60 2.99 -9.40
N ALA A 41 6.31 2.86 -9.05
CA ALA A 41 5.25 2.61 -10.01
C ALA A 41 5.20 3.73 -11.07
N PRO A 42 5.44 3.42 -12.36
CA PRO A 42 5.48 4.39 -13.43
C PRO A 42 4.08 4.69 -13.95
N THR A 43 3.95 5.77 -14.70
CA THR A 43 2.74 6.12 -15.48
C THR A 43 2.99 6.04 -16.98
N PHE A 44 4.23 6.21 -17.41
CA PHE A 44 4.67 6.10 -18.78
C PHE A 44 4.39 4.70 -19.30
N ASN A 45 3.85 4.61 -20.52
CA ASN A 45 3.29 3.41 -21.16
C ASN A 45 2.03 2.81 -20.50
N TYR A 46 1.58 3.32 -19.35
CA TYR A 46 0.38 2.84 -18.64
C TYR A 46 -0.66 3.94 -18.44
N SER A 47 -0.47 5.12 -19.04
CA SER A 47 -1.22 6.33 -18.68
C SER A 47 -2.71 6.27 -19.00
N GLU A 48 -3.13 5.41 -19.92
CA GLU A 48 -4.56 5.16 -20.23
C GLU A 48 -5.26 4.45 -19.07
N ASP A 49 -4.53 3.58 -18.37
CA ASP A 49 -5.04 2.79 -17.26
C ASP A 49 -4.86 3.50 -15.92
N VAL A 50 -3.67 4.04 -15.69
CA VAL A 50 -3.29 4.51 -14.35
C VAL A 50 -3.26 6.02 -14.21
N GLY A 51 -3.56 6.78 -15.27
CA GLY A 51 -3.43 8.24 -15.29
C GLY A 51 -1.98 8.70 -15.45
N ASN A 52 -1.77 10.03 -15.46
CA ASN A 52 -0.46 10.63 -15.78
C ASN A 52 0.01 11.68 -14.76
N ARG A 53 -0.76 11.88 -13.68
CA ARG A 53 -0.43 12.77 -12.56
C ARG A 53 -0.05 11.96 -11.32
N THR A 54 0.79 12.55 -10.48
CA THR A 54 1.12 12.05 -9.14
C THR A 54 1.32 13.25 -8.22
N THR A 55 0.54 13.36 -7.15
CA THR A 55 0.70 14.41 -6.12
C THR A 55 1.63 13.91 -5.03
N ILE A 56 1.36 12.71 -4.51
CA ILE A 56 2.11 12.10 -3.40
C ILE A 56 2.65 10.75 -3.85
N ARG A 57 3.90 10.47 -3.49
CA ARG A 57 4.52 9.16 -3.69
C ARG A 57 5.02 8.59 -2.37
N VAL A 58 4.45 7.48 -1.93
CA VAL A 58 4.83 6.80 -0.68
C VAL A 58 5.77 5.64 -1.00
N CYS A 59 6.93 5.62 -0.35
CA CYS A 59 8.03 4.73 -0.68
C CYS A 59 8.57 4.03 0.57
N SER A 60 8.82 2.73 0.47
CA SER A 60 9.65 2.04 1.45
C SER A 60 11.10 2.49 1.33
N PHE A 61 11.82 2.55 2.45
CA PHE A 61 13.27 2.76 2.46
C PHE A 61 14.03 1.77 1.56
N GLN A 62 13.48 0.56 1.36
CA GLN A 62 14.08 -0.44 0.46
C GLN A 62 14.00 -0.01 -1.01
N ALA A 63 12.99 0.78 -1.38
CA ALA A 63 12.76 1.22 -2.74
C ALA A 63 13.66 2.41 -3.15
N ILE A 64 14.40 3.05 -2.24
CA ILE A 64 15.17 4.29 -2.50
C ILE A 64 16.05 4.20 -3.76
N GLY A 65 16.68 3.05 -3.99
CA GLY A 65 17.53 2.84 -5.17
C GLY A 65 16.77 2.97 -6.50
N ASN A 66 15.51 2.54 -6.51
CA ASN A 66 14.64 2.50 -7.70
C ASN A 66 13.72 3.71 -7.82
N ILE A 67 13.52 4.50 -6.75
CA ILE A 67 12.70 5.73 -6.77
C ILE A 67 13.11 6.64 -7.92
N LYS A 68 14.41 6.70 -8.21
CA LYS A 68 14.98 7.36 -9.38
C LYS A 68 14.19 7.09 -10.67
N LYS A 69 13.85 5.84 -10.97
CA LYS A 69 13.11 5.48 -12.19
C LYS A 69 11.76 6.17 -12.26
N GLY A 70 11.05 6.30 -11.14
CA GLY A 70 9.78 7.01 -11.05
C GLY A 70 9.88 8.51 -10.77
N LEU A 71 11.10 9.07 -10.62
CA LEU A 71 11.34 10.52 -10.45
C LEU A 71 12.06 11.17 -11.64
N TYR A 72 12.79 10.41 -12.47
CA TYR A 72 13.58 10.95 -13.59
C TYR A 72 12.79 11.14 -14.89
N VAL A 73 11.62 10.50 -15.06
CA VAL A 73 10.92 10.51 -16.36
C VAL A 73 9.89 11.64 -16.39
N GLY A 74 10.28 12.83 -16.85
CA GLY A 74 9.36 13.89 -17.32
C GLY A 74 8.11 14.14 -16.46
N LYS A 75 6.91 14.00 -17.04
CA LYS A 75 5.58 14.28 -16.43
C LYS A 75 5.23 13.41 -15.21
N GLU A 76 6.12 12.51 -14.75
CA GLU A 76 5.90 11.63 -13.60
C GLU A 76 6.32 12.22 -12.25
N LYS A 77 6.81 13.47 -12.24
CA LYS A 77 7.22 14.17 -11.02
C LYS A 77 6.09 14.17 -10.01
N SER A 78 6.41 13.78 -8.78
CA SER A 78 5.52 13.89 -7.62
C SER A 78 5.79 15.19 -6.87
N ASP A 79 4.77 15.87 -6.35
CA ASP A 79 4.99 17.08 -5.54
C ASP A 79 5.66 16.75 -4.21
N TYR A 80 5.27 15.62 -3.62
CA TYR A 80 5.75 15.12 -2.32
C TYR A 80 6.17 13.65 -2.41
N VAL A 81 7.29 13.32 -1.76
CA VAL A 81 7.75 11.93 -1.61
C VAL A 81 7.86 11.59 -0.14
N PHE A 82 7.08 10.61 0.32
CA PHE A 82 7.10 10.11 1.69
C PHE A 82 7.92 8.83 1.77
N MET A 83 8.81 8.75 2.74
CA MET A 83 9.66 7.59 3.00
C MET A 83 9.28 6.96 4.34
N TRP A 84 8.98 5.66 4.35
CA TRP A 84 8.75 4.90 5.58
C TRP A 84 9.84 3.82 5.79
N GLY A 85 10.03 3.39 7.03
CA GLY A 85 11.04 2.43 7.48
C GLY A 85 12.45 3.02 7.59
N MET A 86 12.57 4.36 7.71
CA MET A 86 13.85 5.08 7.65
C MET A 86 14.68 4.92 8.92
N ASP A 87 14.04 4.60 10.04
CA ASP A 87 14.66 4.53 11.35
C ASP A 87 15.00 3.10 11.80
N ASN A 88 14.83 2.10 10.91
CA ASN A 88 15.24 0.71 11.16
C ASN A 88 16.69 0.65 11.69
N PRO A 89 16.94 0.16 12.92
CA PRO A 89 18.26 0.26 13.56
C PRO A 89 19.39 -0.36 12.74
N LYS A 90 19.11 -1.45 12.01
CA LYS A 90 20.10 -2.18 11.20
C LYS A 90 20.37 -1.51 9.85
N ARG A 91 19.44 -0.70 9.33
CA ARG A 91 19.52 -0.15 7.97
C ARG A 91 19.45 1.38 7.88
N ARG A 92 19.22 2.10 8.99
CA ARG A 92 19.05 3.56 9.02
C ARG A 92 20.20 4.32 8.38
N SER A 93 21.45 3.93 8.63
CA SER A 93 22.63 4.62 8.08
C SER A 93 22.69 4.47 6.56
N TRP A 94 22.42 3.27 6.05
CA TRP A 94 22.35 3.00 4.61
C TRP A 94 21.19 3.77 3.95
N ALA A 95 20.00 3.73 4.56
CA ALA A 95 18.80 4.38 4.04
C ALA A 95 18.98 5.90 3.97
N ARG A 96 19.46 6.52 5.05
CA ARG A 96 19.73 7.97 5.10
C ARG A 96 20.80 8.40 4.10
N LEU A 97 21.88 7.63 3.95
CA LEU A 97 22.91 7.93 2.96
C LEU A 97 22.37 7.88 1.52
N ARG A 98 21.57 6.85 1.20
CA ARG A 98 20.95 6.69 -0.12
C ARG A 98 19.92 7.79 -0.39
N LEU A 99 19.09 8.12 0.60
CA LEU A 99 18.12 9.21 0.49
C LEU A 99 18.83 10.55 0.27
N ARG A 100 19.92 10.83 0.99
CA ARG A 100 20.73 12.05 0.78
C ARG A 100 21.26 12.14 -0.64
N LYS A 101 21.76 11.03 -1.20
CA LYS A 101 22.20 10.99 -2.61
C LYS A 101 21.05 11.33 -3.55
N VAL A 102 19.87 10.71 -3.37
CA VAL A 102 18.68 10.98 -4.20
C VAL A 102 18.23 12.44 -4.04
N ALA A 103 18.11 12.95 -2.83
CA ALA A 103 17.71 14.34 -2.57
C ALA A 103 18.66 15.34 -3.24
N ASN A 104 19.98 15.10 -3.22
CA ASN A 104 20.95 15.95 -3.91
C ASN A 104 20.79 15.94 -5.44
N MET A 105 20.25 14.86 -6.02
CA MET A 105 19.98 14.79 -7.46
C MET A 105 18.65 15.47 -7.84
N PHE A 106 17.76 15.70 -6.87
CA PHE A 106 16.45 16.32 -7.08
C PHE A 106 16.24 17.45 -6.06
N PRO A 107 16.99 18.57 -6.16
CA PRO A 107 17.00 19.62 -5.13
C PRO A 107 15.63 20.31 -4.94
N ASN A 108 14.77 20.29 -5.96
CA ASN A 108 13.43 20.88 -5.92
C ASN A 108 12.34 19.88 -5.48
N GLN A 109 12.71 18.64 -5.12
CA GLN A 109 11.78 17.63 -4.65
C GLN A 109 11.61 17.70 -3.13
N ARG A 110 10.37 17.68 -2.67
CA ARG A 110 10.05 17.68 -1.24
C ARG A 110 10.01 16.25 -0.72
N PHE A 111 10.99 15.88 0.10
CA PHE A 111 11.07 14.59 0.76
C PHE A 111 10.61 14.68 2.21
N PHE A 112 9.71 13.79 2.61
CA PHE A 112 9.24 13.58 3.97
C PHE A 112 9.63 12.17 4.42
N THR A 113 9.85 12.01 5.73
CA THR A 113 10.10 10.70 6.33
C THR A 113 9.09 10.48 7.45
N LEU A 114 8.42 9.32 7.43
CA LEU A 114 7.64 8.87 8.57
C LEU A 114 8.60 8.66 9.75
N ARG A 115 8.38 9.39 10.85
CA ARG A 115 9.20 9.24 12.05
C ARG A 115 8.81 7.95 12.79
N ASN A 116 9.68 7.46 13.67
CA ASN A 116 9.38 6.35 14.59
C ASN A 116 7.97 6.37 15.20
N ARG A 117 7.48 7.52 15.66
CA ARG A 117 6.13 7.62 16.25
C ARG A 117 5.03 7.24 15.25
N GLY A 118 5.15 7.65 13.99
CA GLY A 118 4.19 7.29 12.95
C GLY A 118 4.27 5.82 12.56
N GLU A 119 5.49 5.26 12.52
CA GLU A 119 5.67 3.81 12.29
C GLU A 119 5.07 2.99 13.44
N HIS A 120 5.33 3.34 14.70
CA HIS A 120 4.74 2.67 15.86
C HIS A 120 3.21 2.83 15.90
N LEU A 121 2.66 3.96 15.47
CA LEU A 121 1.21 4.14 15.37
C LEU A 121 0.61 3.20 14.32
N ALA A 122 1.23 3.10 13.15
CA ALA A 122 0.80 2.17 12.11
C ALA A 122 0.84 0.71 12.57
N GLU A 123 1.84 0.34 13.38
CA GLU A 123 1.90 -0.97 14.03
C GLU A 123 0.79 -1.14 15.07
N ALA A 124 0.61 -0.18 15.98
CA ALA A 124 -0.43 -0.24 17.01
C ALA A 124 -1.85 -0.36 16.43
N ILE A 125 -2.13 0.31 15.31
CA ILE A 125 -3.40 0.14 14.59
C ILE A 125 -3.53 -1.30 14.09
N TYR A 126 -2.50 -1.85 13.45
CA TYR A 126 -2.53 -3.24 12.98
C TYR A 126 -2.77 -4.23 14.13
N GLU A 127 -2.09 -4.05 15.26
CA GLU A 127 -2.24 -4.91 16.43
C GLU A 127 -3.63 -4.78 17.04
N SER A 128 -4.17 -3.56 17.13
CA SER A 128 -5.53 -3.30 17.62
C SER A 128 -6.59 -3.96 16.72
N GLU A 129 -6.41 -3.89 15.40
CA GLU A 129 -7.36 -4.46 14.45
C GLU A 129 -7.33 -6.00 14.45
N THR A 130 -6.13 -6.58 14.53
CA THR A 130 -5.91 -8.03 14.38
C THR A 130 -5.84 -8.79 15.70
N GLN A 131 -5.62 -8.11 16.82
CA GLN A 131 -5.30 -8.68 18.14
C GLN A 131 -4.00 -9.51 18.14
N ILE A 132 -3.09 -9.23 17.19
CA ILE A 132 -1.83 -9.94 17.03
C ILE A 132 -0.68 -8.96 17.16
N ASP A 133 0.11 -9.15 18.21
CA ASP A 133 1.42 -8.53 18.39
C ASP A 133 2.36 -8.90 17.21
N ARG A 134 2.82 -7.87 16.49
CA ARG A 134 3.59 -8.05 15.26
C ARG A 134 4.95 -8.69 15.55
N ASP A 135 5.54 -8.42 16.71
CA ASP A 135 6.85 -8.95 17.10
C ASP A 135 6.83 -10.46 17.32
N LYS A 136 5.68 -11.04 17.71
CA LYS A 136 5.49 -12.50 17.80
C LYS A 136 5.55 -13.20 16.44
N THR A 137 5.27 -12.46 15.36
CA THR A 137 5.20 -13.01 14.00
C THR A 137 6.35 -12.53 13.12
N ASN A 138 7.06 -11.48 13.53
CA ASN A 138 8.08 -10.80 12.75
C ASN A 138 7.60 -10.47 11.32
N SER A 139 6.30 -10.19 11.17
CA SER A 139 5.67 -9.87 9.88
C SER A 139 5.99 -8.44 9.44
N TRP A 140 5.82 -8.16 8.15
CA TRP A 140 6.11 -6.86 7.53
C TRP A 140 4.85 -6.20 7.02
N LEU A 141 4.58 -4.99 7.49
CA LEU A 141 3.53 -4.15 6.91
C LEU A 141 3.94 -3.70 5.50
N SER A 142 2.99 -3.70 4.57
CA SER A 142 3.26 -3.31 3.19
C SER A 142 3.35 -1.78 3.02
N THR A 143 3.92 -1.30 1.91
CA THR A 143 3.77 0.13 1.54
C THR A 143 2.29 0.51 1.39
N GLY A 144 1.42 -0.44 0.99
CA GLY A 144 -0.02 -0.24 0.90
C GLY A 144 -0.64 0.12 2.25
N TRP A 145 -0.22 -0.54 3.34
CA TRP A 145 -0.64 -0.22 4.70
C TRP A 145 -0.34 1.23 5.08
N PHE A 146 0.91 1.66 4.95
CA PHE A 146 1.31 3.04 5.26
C PHE A 146 0.64 4.07 4.34
N THR A 147 0.40 3.70 3.08
CA THR A 147 -0.25 4.59 2.11
C THR A 147 -1.73 4.76 2.43
N MET A 148 -2.42 3.68 2.80
CA MET A 148 -3.82 3.74 3.24
C MET A 148 -3.97 4.62 4.48
N LEU A 149 -3.14 4.42 5.49
CA LEU A 149 -3.20 5.23 6.72
C LEU A 149 -2.92 6.73 6.44
N LEU A 150 -1.94 7.04 5.60
CA LEU A 150 -1.69 8.41 5.17
C LEU A 150 -2.88 8.99 4.42
N ALA A 151 -3.49 8.22 3.51
CA ALA A 151 -4.65 8.66 2.73
C ALA A 151 -5.86 8.95 3.64
N LEU A 152 -6.14 8.08 4.61
CA LEU A 152 -7.20 8.29 5.59
C LEU A 152 -6.98 9.53 6.48
N GLU A 153 -5.73 9.95 6.69
CA GLU A 153 -5.41 11.15 7.47
C GLU A 153 -5.62 12.46 6.68
N ILE A 154 -5.52 12.43 5.35
CA ILE A 154 -5.43 13.65 4.52
C ILE A 154 -6.56 13.80 3.50
N CYS A 155 -7.51 12.86 3.44
CA CYS A 155 -8.54 12.81 2.40
C CYS A 155 -9.94 12.68 2.99
N ASP A 156 -10.89 13.48 2.49
CA ASP A 156 -12.32 13.35 2.82
C ASP A 156 -13.02 12.22 2.03
N ASP A 157 -12.70 12.08 0.75
CA ASP A 157 -13.19 11.03 -0.15
C ASP A 157 -12.02 10.29 -0.79
N LEU A 158 -11.90 8.99 -0.50
CA LEU A 158 -10.80 8.15 -0.98
C LEU A 158 -11.29 7.09 -1.96
N LYS A 159 -10.83 7.16 -3.19
CA LYS A 159 -10.99 6.10 -4.19
C LYS A 159 -9.69 5.32 -4.35
N VAL A 160 -9.77 4.00 -4.18
CA VAL A 160 -8.62 3.10 -4.26
C VAL A 160 -8.71 2.26 -5.54
N TYR A 161 -7.69 2.33 -6.39
CA TYR A 161 -7.68 1.68 -7.69
C TYR A 161 -6.70 0.53 -7.73
N GLY A 162 -7.10 -0.61 -8.31
CA GLY A 162 -6.18 -1.72 -8.51
C GLY A 162 -5.90 -2.51 -7.24
N LEU A 163 -6.86 -2.64 -6.33
CA LEU A 163 -6.65 -3.43 -5.11
C LEU A 163 -7.75 -4.49 -5.04
N VAL A 164 -7.37 -5.76 -4.94
CA VAL A 164 -8.33 -6.86 -4.75
C VAL A 164 -8.71 -7.01 -3.28
N SER A 165 -9.93 -7.47 -2.99
CA SER A 165 -10.39 -7.80 -1.64
C SER A 165 -9.64 -9.02 -1.07
N GLU A 166 -9.77 -9.23 0.24
CA GLU A 166 -9.15 -10.34 0.96
C GLU A 166 -9.63 -11.73 0.47
N ASP A 167 -10.83 -11.81 -0.11
CA ASP A 167 -11.44 -13.05 -0.59
C ASP A 167 -11.34 -13.26 -2.10
N TYR A 168 -10.89 -12.24 -2.85
CA TYR A 168 -10.83 -12.24 -4.31
C TYR A 168 -10.10 -13.47 -4.88
N CYS A 169 -8.92 -13.79 -4.35
CA CYS A 169 -8.11 -14.92 -4.85
C CYS A 169 -8.77 -16.29 -4.59
N ARG A 170 -9.66 -16.38 -3.60
CA ARG A 170 -10.43 -17.59 -3.33
C ARG A 170 -11.57 -17.74 -4.34
N THR A 171 -12.23 -16.65 -4.71
CA THR A 171 -13.37 -16.67 -5.65
C THR A 171 -12.93 -16.64 -7.12
N HIS A 172 -11.75 -16.12 -7.42
CA HIS A 172 -11.19 -15.95 -8.78
C HIS A 172 -9.90 -16.74 -9.00
N ASN A 173 -9.80 -17.95 -8.43
CA ASN A 173 -8.59 -18.77 -8.45
C ASN A 173 -8.09 -19.21 -9.84
N LYS A 174 -8.87 -18.99 -10.90
CA LYS A 174 -8.50 -19.29 -12.30
C LYS A 174 -7.96 -18.07 -13.04
N THR A 175 -8.20 -16.86 -12.53
CA THR A 175 -7.77 -15.62 -13.18
C THR A 175 -6.33 -15.35 -12.79
N LYS A 176 -5.45 -15.20 -13.79
CA LYS A 176 -4.06 -14.85 -13.57
C LYS A 176 -3.83 -13.40 -13.95
N VAL A 177 -3.33 -12.64 -13.00
CA VAL A 177 -3.03 -11.22 -13.16
C VAL A 177 -1.61 -10.98 -12.66
N PRO A 178 -0.79 -10.20 -13.39
CA PRO A 178 0.54 -9.87 -12.90
C PRO A 178 0.48 -9.18 -11.52
N TYR A 179 1.43 -9.50 -10.65
CA TYR A 179 1.52 -8.88 -9.33
C TYR A 179 1.66 -7.35 -9.42
N HIS A 180 2.39 -6.86 -10.42
CA HIS A 180 2.46 -5.43 -10.73
C HIS A 180 2.08 -5.15 -12.19
N TYR A 181 1.42 -4.01 -12.45
CA TYR A 181 1.04 -3.63 -13.82
C TYR A 181 2.25 -3.28 -14.71
N TYR A 182 3.41 -2.96 -14.12
CA TYR A 182 4.56 -2.40 -14.83
C TYR A 182 5.79 -3.31 -14.89
N GLU A 183 5.76 -4.46 -14.24
CA GLU A 183 6.87 -5.43 -14.28
C GLU A 183 6.58 -6.50 -15.33
N GLU A 184 7.64 -6.97 -16.00
CA GLU A 184 7.56 -8.20 -16.80
C GLU A 184 6.92 -9.28 -15.93
N GLN A 185 5.88 -9.95 -16.43
CA GLN A 185 4.93 -10.84 -15.73
C GLN A 185 5.58 -12.02 -14.98
N LYS A 186 6.46 -11.74 -14.02
CA LYS A 186 7.30 -12.70 -13.31
C LYS A 186 6.55 -13.40 -12.19
N TYR A 187 5.57 -12.71 -11.62
CA TYR A 187 4.81 -13.18 -10.48
C TYR A 187 3.32 -12.94 -10.71
N ASP A 188 2.53 -13.97 -10.44
CA ASP A 188 1.08 -13.87 -10.34
C ASP A 188 0.67 -13.20 -9.02
N GLU A 189 -0.33 -12.34 -9.08
CA GLU A 189 -0.81 -11.56 -7.95
C GLU A 189 -1.27 -12.43 -6.79
N CYS A 190 -2.17 -13.39 -7.05
CA CYS A 190 -2.74 -14.23 -6.01
C CYS A 190 -1.70 -15.20 -5.44
N GLN A 191 -0.83 -15.75 -6.30
CA GLN A 191 0.30 -16.56 -5.85
C GLN A 191 1.21 -15.79 -4.89
N MET A 192 1.51 -14.53 -5.16
CA MET A 192 2.32 -13.68 -4.27
C MET A 192 1.63 -13.50 -2.91
N TYR A 193 0.33 -13.21 -2.92
CA TYR A 193 -0.43 -13.06 -1.67
C TYR A 193 -0.45 -14.35 -0.85
N ASP A 194 -0.73 -15.49 -1.47
CA ASP A 194 -0.78 -16.79 -0.80
C ASP A 194 0.59 -17.19 -0.24
N GLN A 195 1.67 -16.96 -1.00
CA GLN A 195 3.03 -17.24 -0.55
C GLN A 195 3.40 -16.45 0.71
N HIS A 196 3.02 -15.17 0.77
CA HIS A 196 3.32 -14.33 1.92
C HIS A 196 2.39 -14.60 3.11
N GLU A 197 1.10 -14.83 2.88
CA GLU A 197 0.13 -15.06 3.96
C GLU A 197 0.19 -16.45 4.57
N SER A 198 0.67 -17.44 3.83
CA SER A 198 0.86 -18.79 4.38
C SER A 198 2.02 -18.87 5.38
N GLN A 199 2.96 -17.92 5.36
CA GLN A 199 4.08 -17.88 6.30
C GLN A 199 3.60 -17.53 7.70
N PHE A 200 3.91 -18.39 8.67
CA PHE A 200 3.58 -18.12 10.07
C PHE A 200 4.47 -17.03 10.68
N VAL A 201 5.73 -16.99 10.24
CA VAL A 201 6.76 -16.04 10.69
C VAL A 201 7.36 -15.37 9.45
N GLN A 202 7.61 -14.06 9.51
CA GLN A 202 8.03 -13.24 8.37
C GLN A 202 6.98 -13.15 7.26
N GLY A 203 7.30 -12.37 6.22
CA GLY A 203 6.41 -12.11 5.09
C GLY A 203 5.45 -10.95 5.34
N HIS A 204 4.86 -10.47 4.25
CA HIS A 204 3.80 -9.49 4.30
C HIS A 204 2.47 -10.12 4.68
N ARG A 205 1.55 -9.29 5.17
CA ARG A 205 0.21 -9.70 5.56
C ARG A 205 -0.83 -9.08 4.64
N TYR A 206 -0.62 -9.24 3.33
CA TYR A 206 -1.38 -8.52 2.30
C TYR A 206 -2.89 -8.72 2.39
N LEU A 207 -3.38 -9.95 2.60
CA LEU A 207 -4.82 -10.23 2.68
C LEU A 207 -5.38 -9.82 4.05
N THR A 208 -4.59 -9.91 5.10
CA THR A 208 -4.94 -9.44 6.44
C THR A 208 -5.09 -7.92 6.46
N GLU A 209 -4.13 -7.19 5.87
CA GLU A 209 -4.21 -5.74 5.65
C GLU A 209 -5.47 -5.37 4.85
N LYS A 210 -5.79 -6.10 3.78
CA LYS A 210 -7.01 -5.88 2.99
C LYS A 210 -8.30 -6.12 3.77
N SER A 211 -8.36 -7.14 4.63
CA SER A 211 -9.51 -7.35 5.52
C SER A 211 -9.69 -6.17 6.47
N VAL A 212 -8.60 -5.56 6.94
CA VAL A 212 -8.67 -4.32 7.72
C VAL A 212 -9.11 -3.13 6.86
N PHE A 213 -8.61 -3.00 5.63
CA PHE A 213 -9.07 -1.94 4.72
C PHE A 213 -10.56 -2.04 4.39
N HIS A 214 -11.09 -3.25 4.33
CA HIS A 214 -12.52 -3.48 4.14
C HIS A 214 -13.33 -2.91 5.31
N ARG A 215 -12.86 -3.13 6.55
CA ARG A 215 -13.42 -2.49 7.75
C ARG A 215 -13.26 -0.97 7.72
N PHE A 216 -12.11 -0.45 7.30
CA PHE A 216 -11.92 0.99 7.14
C PHE A 216 -12.91 1.59 6.15
N ALA A 217 -13.23 0.91 5.05
CA ALA A 217 -14.23 1.39 4.09
C ALA A 217 -15.68 1.40 4.61
N VAL A 218 -15.97 0.70 5.71
CA VAL A 218 -17.25 0.83 6.43
C VAL A 218 -17.24 2.07 7.36
N LEU A 219 -16.08 2.42 7.90
CA LEU A 219 -15.92 3.48 8.91
C LEU A 219 -15.60 4.86 8.31
N PHE A 220 -14.94 4.88 7.16
CA PHE A 220 -14.47 6.05 6.44
C PHE A 220 -15.04 6.06 5.02
N ASN A 221 -15.05 7.22 4.37
CA ASN A 221 -15.52 7.33 3.00
C ASN A 221 -14.46 6.83 2.01
N VAL A 222 -14.37 5.50 1.89
CA VAL A 222 -13.43 4.79 1.00
C VAL A 222 -14.21 3.92 0.04
N SER A 223 -13.88 3.99 -1.25
CA SER A 223 -14.39 3.08 -2.28
C SER A 223 -13.26 2.44 -3.07
N PHE A 224 -13.51 1.25 -3.62
CA PHE A 224 -12.54 0.48 -4.39
C PHE A 224 -13.00 0.34 -5.84
N ARG A 225 -12.06 0.48 -6.78
CA ARG A 225 -12.27 0.38 -8.21
C ARG A 225 -11.23 -0.56 -8.83
N HIS A 226 -11.66 -1.32 -9.84
CA HIS A 226 -10.81 -2.23 -10.62
C HIS A 226 -9.98 -3.20 -9.75
N PRO A 227 -10.63 -4.14 -9.02
CA PRO A 227 -12.07 -4.41 -8.98
C PRO A 227 -12.83 -3.62 -7.90
N GLU A 228 -14.16 -3.59 -8.01
CA GLU A 228 -15.03 -3.06 -6.95
C GLU A 228 -15.18 -4.05 -5.80
N TRP A 229 -15.30 -3.53 -4.57
CA TRP A 229 -15.50 -4.34 -3.36
C TRP A 229 -16.96 -4.22 -2.89
N ASN A 230 -17.54 -5.31 -2.38
CA ASN A 230 -18.85 -5.27 -1.73
C ASN A 230 -18.70 -4.86 -0.26
N ILE A 231 -18.92 -3.58 0.01
CA ILE A 231 -18.82 -2.99 1.36
C ILE A 231 -20.12 -3.19 2.17
N GLN A 232 -21.29 -3.21 1.53
CA GLN A 232 -22.59 -3.16 2.20
C GLN A 232 -22.89 -4.41 3.03
N ASP A 233 -22.51 -5.59 2.53
CA ASP A 233 -22.77 -6.87 3.19
C ASP A 233 -21.60 -7.36 4.06
N TYR A 234 -20.58 -6.52 4.27
CA TYR A 234 -19.37 -6.93 4.96
C TYR A 234 -19.59 -7.04 6.47
N ASN A 235 -19.34 -8.22 7.03
CA ASN A 235 -19.31 -8.39 8.47
C ASN A 235 -18.02 -7.78 9.06
N TYR A 236 -18.05 -6.47 9.28
CA TYR A 236 -16.93 -5.70 9.80
C TYR A 236 -16.52 -6.12 11.23
N THR A 237 -17.32 -6.92 11.95
CA THR A 237 -16.96 -7.36 13.31
C THR A 237 -15.88 -8.43 13.33
N LYS A 238 -15.69 -9.18 12.24
CA LYS A 238 -14.73 -10.29 12.19
C LYS A 238 -13.83 -10.18 10.95
N LEU A 239 -12.55 -9.91 11.20
CA LEU A 239 -11.53 -9.96 10.16
C LEU A 239 -11.33 -11.40 9.67
N TYR A 240 -11.05 -11.54 8.38
CA TYR A 240 -10.76 -12.83 7.75
C TYR A 240 -9.52 -12.74 6.86
N SER A 241 -8.57 -13.64 7.11
CA SER A 241 -7.49 -13.92 6.18
C SER A 241 -6.95 -15.34 6.41
N PRO A 242 -6.23 -15.93 5.44
CA PRO A 242 -5.56 -17.21 5.64
C PRO A 242 -4.62 -17.21 6.86
N PHE A 243 -3.93 -16.10 7.11
CA PHE A 243 -3.03 -15.94 8.26
C PHE A 243 -3.80 -15.89 9.59
N LEU A 244 -4.86 -15.08 9.70
CA LEU A 244 -5.66 -14.99 10.93
C LEU A 244 -6.28 -16.34 11.29
N ARG A 245 -6.80 -17.07 10.29
CA ARG A 245 -7.34 -18.42 10.49
C ARG A 245 -6.28 -19.37 11.05
N LYS A 246 -5.07 -19.36 10.48
CA LYS A 246 -3.96 -20.20 10.92
C LYS A 246 -3.48 -19.82 12.33
N TRP A 247 -3.46 -18.53 12.64
CA TRP A 247 -3.08 -18.01 13.96
C TRP A 247 -4.06 -18.48 15.04
N ASN A 248 -5.36 -18.26 14.82
CA ASN A 248 -6.41 -18.60 15.79
C ASN A 248 -6.46 -20.11 16.08
N ASN A 249 -6.39 -20.96 15.06
CA ASN A 249 -6.35 -22.42 15.24
C ASN A 249 -5.17 -22.85 16.14
N LYS A 250 -3.98 -22.26 15.92
CA LYS A 250 -2.79 -22.60 16.71
C LYS A 250 -2.89 -22.11 18.17
N THR A 251 -3.53 -20.96 18.41
CA THR A 251 -3.73 -20.45 19.77
C THR A 251 -4.78 -21.28 20.52
N GLU A 252 -5.83 -21.74 19.85
CA GLU A 252 -6.83 -22.65 20.42
C GLU A 252 -6.22 -24.01 20.79
N GLU A 253 -5.36 -24.57 19.94
CA GLU A 253 -4.61 -25.81 20.23
C GLU A 253 -3.66 -25.69 21.43
N LYS A 254 -3.11 -24.50 21.70
CA LYS A 254 -2.24 -24.24 22.86
C LYS A 254 -2.99 -23.93 24.15
N GLY A 255 -4.28 -23.60 24.05
CA GLY A 255 -5.15 -23.32 25.19
C GLY A 255 -5.92 -24.54 25.70
N ARG A 256 -5.79 -25.69 25.02
CA ARG A 256 -6.24 -27.01 25.45
C ARG A 256 -5.07 -27.81 26.01
#